data_AF-A0A815UJV7-F1
#
_entry.id   AF-A0A815UJV7-F1
#
_cell.length_a   1.000
_cell.length_b   1.000
_cell.length_c   1.000
_cell.angle_alpha   90.00
_cell.angle_beta   90.00
_cell.angle_gamma   90.00
#
_symmetry.space_group_name_H-M   'P 1'
#
loop_
_entity.id
_entity.type
_entity.pdbx_description
1 polymer ?
#
loop_
_entity_poly.entity_id
_entity_poly.type
_entity_poly.pdbx_seq_one_letter_code
_entity_poly.pdbx_strand_id
1 'polypeptide(L)' 'MATPTGKARCIICEKEKSAVRCEGCSQMFCYNHLPIHHQELSKQLDEIEQNRDLLRQ' A
#
# COMPACT_ATOMS: atom_id res chain seq x y z
N MET A 1 8.06 27.01 2.51
CA MET A 1 8.12 25.56 2.78
C MET A 1 8.06 24.85 1.43
N ALA A 2 9.16 24.26 0.97
CA ALA A 2 9.20 23.59 -0.32
C ALA A 2 8.51 22.21 -0.18
N THR A 3 7.27 22.10 -0.65
CA THR A 3 6.66 20.79 -0.89
C THR A 3 7.50 20.10 -1.96
N PRO A 4 8.15 18.95 -1.69
CA PRO A 4 8.74 18.20 -2.77
C PRO A 4 7.57 17.79 -3.67
N THR A 5 7.51 18.39 -4.86
CA THR A 5 6.79 17.84 -6.01
C THR A 5 7.54 16.56 -6.42
N GLY A 6 7.59 15.59 -5.49
CA GLY A 6 8.12 14.27 -5.68
C GLY A 6 7.11 13.58 -6.56
N LYS A 7 7.37 13.65 -7.87
CA LYS A 7 6.71 12.94 -8.95
C LYS A 7 6.02 11.70 -8.39
N ALA A 8 4.69 11.72 -8.34
CA ALA A 8 3.89 10.63 -7.82
C ALA A 8 4.10 9.41 -8.72
N ARG A 9 5.10 8.60 -8.37
CA ARG A 9 5.55 7.43 -9.10
C ARG A 9 5.07 6.21 -8.35
N CYS A 10 4.55 5.24 -9.09
CA CYS A 10 4.25 3.95 -8.51
C CYS A 10 5.56 3.29 -8.06
N ILE A 11 5.64 2.77 -6.83
CA ILE A 11 6.85 2.07 -6.37
C ILE A 11 7.10 0.76 -7.14
N ILE A 12 6.04 0.19 -7.75
CA ILE A 12 6.13 -1.11 -8.45
C ILE A 12 6.57 -0.94 -9.90
N CYS A 13 6.02 0.05 -10.61
CA CYS A 13 6.29 0.23 -12.05
C CYS A 13 6.88 1.57 -12.43
N GLU A 14 7.18 2.43 -11.45
CA GLU A 14 7.81 3.75 -11.59
C GLU A 14 7.09 4.73 -12.54
N LYS A 15 5.86 4.39 -12.96
CA LYS A 15 5.05 5.24 -13.83
C LYS A 15 4.64 6.51 -13.11
N GLU A 16 5.02 7.65 -13.68
CA GLU A 16 4.82 9.00 -13.13
C GLU A 16 3.39 9.53 -13.27
N LYS A 17 2.56 8.95 -14.14
CA LYS A 17 1.34 9.63 -14.58
C LYS A 17 0.14 9.51 -13.66
N SER A 18 0.12 8.59 -12.69
CA SER A 18 -1.09 8.35 -11.89
C SER A 18 -0.80 7.52 -10.63
N ALA A 19 0.15 7.93 -9.77
CA ALA A 19 0.31 7.27 -8.48
C ALA A 19 -0.55 7.93 -7.40
N VAL A 20 -1.25 7.09 -6.64
CA VAL A 20 -2.08 7.42 -5.50
C VAL A 20 -1.35 6.96 -4.25
N ARG A 21 -1.41 7.75 -3.18
CA ARG A 21 -0.84 7.37 -1.88
C ARG A 21 -1.81 6.43 -1.16
N CYS A 22 -1.31 5.28 -0.76
CA CYS A 22 -2.02 4.38 0.15
C CYS A 22 -1.95 4.94 1.58
N GLU A 23 -3.09 5.13 2.24
CA GLU A 23 -3.13 5.69 3.60
C GLU A 23 -2.62 4.71 4.66
N GLY A 24 -2.83 3.41 4.46
CA GLY A 24 -2.36 2.38 5.42
C GLY A 24 -0.85 2.19 5.45
N CYS A 25 -0.17 2.49 4.35
CA CYS A 25 1.24 2.16 4.15
C CYS A 25 2.10 3.36 3.74
N SER A 26 1.48 4.53 3.49
CA SER A 26 2.11 5.76 3.03
C SER A 26 2.94 5.64 1.73
N GLN A 27 2.81 4.53 0.99
CA GLN A 27 3.49 4.29 -0.28
C GLN A 27 2.65 4.74 -1.48
N MET A 28 3.30 4.99 -2.62
CA MET A 28 2.66 5.44 -3.86
C MET A 28 2.45 4.28 -4.84
N PHE A 29 1.21 4.07 -5.28
CA PHE A 29 0.86 3.02 -6.23
C PHE A 29 0.04 3.57 -7.38
N CYS A 30 0.23 3.06 -8.59
CA CYS A 30 -0.68 3.42 -9.67
C CYS A 30 -2.02 2.67 -9.56
N TYR A 31 -3.05 3.15 -10.26
CA TYR A 31 -4.38 2.54 -10.25
C TYR A 31 -4.41 1.03 -10.57
N ASN A 32 -3.42 0.51 -11.30
CA ASN A 32 -3.33 -0.94 -11.55
C ASN A 32 -2.73 -1.72 -10.37
N HIS A 33 -1.78 -1.12 -9.64
CA HIS A 33 -1.07 -1.79 -8.55
C HIS A 33 -1.70 -1.52 -7.17
N LEU A 34 -2.45 -0.43 -7.03
CA LEU A 34 -3.19 -0.11 -5.81
C LEU A 34 -4.15 -1.22 -5.37
N PRO A 35 -5.02 -1.79 -6.26
CA PRO A 35 -5.92 -2.88 -5.86
C PRO A 35 -5.17 -4.17 -5.49
N ILE A 36 -4.07 -4.47 -6.19
CA ILE A 36 -3.21 -5.64 -5.89
C ILE A 36 -2.60 -5.46 -4.49
N HIS A 37 -2.04 -4.28 -4.23
CA HIS A 37 -1.45 -3.95 -2.94
C HIS A 37 -2.49 -3.98 -1.82
N HIS A 38 -3.69 -3.40 -2.02
CA HIS A 38 -4.77 -3.47 -1.04
C HIS A 38 -5.19 -4.92 -0.74
N GLN A 39 -5.26 -5.78 -1.74
CA GLN A 39 -5.63 -7.18 -1.56
C GLN A 39 -4.57 -7.94 -0.74
N GLU A 40 -3.29 -7.71 -1.04
CA GLU A 40 -2.18 -8.30 -0.28
C GLU A 40 -2.09 -7.74 1.15
N LEU A 41 -2.37 -6.45 1.34
CA LEU A 41 -2.45 -5.83 2.67
C LEU A 41 -3.60 -6.42 3.49
N SER A 42 -4.78 -6.60 2.88
CA SER A 42 -5.93 -7.22 3.53
C SER A 42 -5.63 -8.66 3.95
N LYS A 43 -4.91 -9.40 3.10
CA LYS A 43 -4.50 -10.77 3.42
C LYS A 43 -3.52 -10.80 4.60
N GLN A 44 -2.53 -9.92 4.61
CA GLN A 44 -1.59 -9.80 5.74
C GLN A 44 -2.30 -9.42 7.05
N LEU A 45 -3.29 -8.53 6.99
CA LEU A 45 -4.10 -8.18 8.15
C LEU A 45 -4.90 -9.37 8.68
N ASP A 46 -5.56 -10.12 7.78
CA ASP A 46 -6.28 -11.35 8.14
C ASP A 46 -5.34 -12.38 8.78
N GLU A 47 -4.15 -12.58 8.21
CA GLU A 47 -3.12 -13.47 8.78
C GLU A 47 -2.68 -13.00 10.17
N ILE A 48 -2.51 -11.70 10.41
CA ILE A 48 -2.19 -11.15 11.74
C ILE A 48 -3.34 -11.37 12.72
N GLU A 49 -4.59 -11.17 12.31
CA GLU A 49 -5.76 -11.39 13.16
C GLU A 49 -5.91 -12.87 13.53
N GLN A 50 -5.80 -13.77 12.54
CA GLN A 50 -5.76 -15.22 12.75
C GLN A 50 -4.64 -15.62 13.71
N ASN A 51 -3.44 -15.09 13.52
CA ASN A 51 -2.29 -15.43 14.36
C ASN A 51 -2.42 -14.85 15.78
N ARG A 52 -3.07 -13.69 15.94
CA ARG A 52 -3.39 -13.12 17.26
C ARG A 52 -4.41 -13.98 18.01
N ASP A 53 -5.38 -14.54 17.30
CA ASP A 53 -6.35 -15.49 17.88
C ASP A 53 -5.66 -16.78 18.35
N LEU A 54 -4.67 -17.27 17.59
CA LEU A 54 -3.86 -18.43 17.98
C LEU A 54 -2.99 -18.20 19.23
N LEU A 55 -2.47 -16.98 19.43
CA LEU A 55 -1.67 -16.65 20.62
C LEU A 55 -2.51 -16.39 21.88
N ARG A 56 -3.83 -16.26 21.76
CA ARG A 56 -4.74 -16.01 22.89
C ARG A 56 -5.45 -17.27 23.40
N GLN A 57 -5.23 -18.44 22.81
CA GLN A 57 -5.66 -19.75 23.35
C GLN A 57 -4.65 -20.31 24.35
#